data_AF-A0A8M6Z273-F1
#
_entry.id   AF-A0A8M6Z273-F1
#
_cell.length_a   1.000
_cell.length_b   1.000
_cell.length_c   1.000
_cell.angle_alpha   90.00
_cell.angle_beta   90.00
_cell.angle_gamma   90.00
#
_symmetry.space_group_name_H-M   'P 1'
#
loop_
_entity.id
_entity.type
_entity.pdbx_description
1 polymer ?
#
loop_
_entity_poly.entity_id
_entity_poly.type
_entity_poly.pdbx_seq_one_letter_code
_entity_poly.pdbx_strand_id
1 'polypeptide(L)'
;MNEFCHYDLLDSRTQQRVAEGHKASFCLEDTSCDPGYHRRYACTSHTQGLSPGCYDTYSADIDCQWIDITDVQPGRYILKVTVNPGFQVSESDFSNNIVRCDVHYTGNYAHVSGCTVSP
;
A
#
# COMPACT_ATOMS: atom_id res chain seq x y z
N MET A 1 14.94 1.13 -0.36
CA MET A 1 13.69 0.81 0.34
C MET A 1 13.19 -0.50 -0.24
N ASN A 2 12.90 -1.49 0.60
CA ASN A 2 12.40 -2.78 0.12
C ASN A 2 10.86 -2.84 0.18
N GLU A 3 10.27 -2.08 1.10
CA GLU A 3 8.84 -2.06 1.38
C GLU A 3 8.36 -0.61 1.45
N PHE A 4 7.34 -0.29 0.66
CA PHE A 4 6.66 1.01 0.70
C PHE A 4 5.42 0.96 1.61
N CYS A 5 4.65 -0.13 1.55
CA CYS A 5 3.49 -0.36 2.41
C CYS A 5 3.49 -1.80 2.92
N HIS A 6 3.12 -1.98 4.19
CA HIS A 6 2.86 -3.29 4.78
C HIS A 6 1.35 -3.57 4.79
N TYR A 7 0.96 -4.81 4.54
CA TYR A 7 -0.43 -5.26 4.53
C TYR A 7 -0.63 -6.38 5.54
N ASP A 8 -1.56 -6.21 6.48
CA ASP A 8 -2.01 -7.27 7.38
C ASP A 8 -3.48 -7.60 7.08
N LEU A 9 -3.79 -8.90 6.97
CA LEU A 9 -5.16 -9.38 7.04
C LEU A 9 -5.42 -9.87 8.47
N LEU A 10 -6.37 -9.24 9.14
CA LEU A 10 -6.69 -9.48 10.55
C LEU A 10 -8.04 -10.18 10.68
N ASP A 11 -8.12 -11.19 11.56
CA ASP A 11 -9.42 -11.74 11.95
C ASP A 11 -10.27 -10.65 12.62
N SER A 12 -11.51 -10.47 12.15
CA SER A 12 -12.35 -9.36 12.58
C SER A 12 -12.70 -9.40 14.07
N ARG A 13 -12.73 -10.58 14.70
CA ARG A 13 -13.13 -10.76 16.10
C ARG A 13 -11.96 -10.62 17.06
N THR A 14 -10.87 -11.30 16.75
CA THR A 14 -9.70 -11.42 17.62
C THR A 14 -8.64 -10.38 17.34
N GLN A 15 -8.71 -9.69 16.18
CA GLN A 15 -7.70 -8.77 15.66
C GLN A 15 -6.32 -9.42 15.46
N GLN A 16 -6.25 -10.75 15.51
CA GLN A 16 -5.03 -11.49 15.24
C GLN A 16 -4.75 -11.50 13.74
N ARG A 17 -3.47 -11.39 13.38
CA ARG A 17 -3.04 -11.48 12.00
C ARG A 17 -3.13 -12.92 11.50
N VAL A 18 -3.79 -13.11 10.37
CA VAL A 18 -3.96 -14.43 9.74
C VAL A 18 -3.17 -14.56 8.44
N ALA A 19 -2.84 -13.44 7.79
CA ALA A 19 -1.97 -13.36 6.64
C ALA A 19 -1.31 -11.99 6.58
N GLU A 20 -0.20 -11.90 5.85
CA GLU A 20 0.50 -10.64 5.60
C GLU A 20 1.06 -10.60 4.18
N GLY A 21 1.27 -9.39 3.71
CA GLY A 21 1.90 -9.10 2.43
C GLY A 21 2.47 -7.70 2.48
N HIS A 22 3.07 -7.26 1.39
CA HIS A 22 3.61 -5.91 1.31
C HIS A 22 3.58 -5.43 -0.13
N LYS A 23 3.74 -4.11 -0.28
CA LYS A 23 4.10 -3.49 -1.54
C LYS A 23 5.60 -3.31 -1.62
N ALA A 24 6.23 -4.05 -2.52
CA ALA A 24 7.63 -3.86 -2.84
C ALA A 24 7.86 -2.47 -3.45
N SER A 25 9.00 -1.88 -3.09
CA SER A 25 9.50 -0.64 -3.70
C SER A 25 10.62 -0.97 -4.68
N PHE A 26 10.60 -0.34 -5.85
CA PHE A 26 11.69 -0.45 -6.83
C PHE A 26 12.45 0.88 -6.95
N CYS A 27 11.77 1.91 -7.44
CA CYS A 27 12.32 3.25 -7.59
C CYS A 27 11.18 4.25 -7.67
N LEU A 28 11.37 5.43 -7.07
CA LEU A 28 10.47 6.56 -7.18
C LEU A 28 10.83 7.43 -8.39
N GLU A 29 9.87 7.66 -9.27
CA GLU A 29 10.03 8.56 -10.41
C GLU A 29 8.80 9.40 -10.75
N ASP A 30 9.03 10.51 -11.44
CA ASP A 30 7.97 11.42 -11.87
C ASP A 30 7.31 10.89 -13.16
N THR A 31 6.44 9.89 -13.04
CA THR A 31 5.72 9.29 -14.19
C THR A 31 4.73 10.25 -14.85
N SER A 32 4.15 11.17 -14.07
CA SER A 32 3.24 12.22 -14.51
C SER A 32 3.25 13.36 -13.50
N CYS A 33 2.83 14.56 -13.93
CA CYS A 33 2.70 15.72 -13.06
C CYS A 33 1.47 16.53 -13.42
N ASP A 34 0.99 17.31 -12.47
CA ASP A 34 -0.04 18.31 -12.71
C ASP A 34 0.44 19.37 -13.71
N PRO A 35 -0.49 20.03 -14.43
CA PRO A 35 -0.14 21.13 -15.33
C PRO A 35 0.69 22.21 -14.63
N GLY A 36 1.82 22.58 -15.24
CA GLY A 36 2.75 23.59 -14.70
C GLY A 36 3.87 23.02 -13.83
N TYR A 37 3.81 21.74 -13.46
CA TYR A 37 4.92 21.04 -12.79
C TYR A 37 5.78 20.27 -13.80
N HIS A 38 7.04 20.05 -13.43
CA HIS A 38 8.03 19.41 -14.29
C HIS A 38 8.62 18.17 -13.63
N ARG A 39 8.74 17.11 -14.43
CA ARG A 39 9.44 15.89 -14.03
C ARG A 39 10.93 16.18 -13.83
N ARG A 40 11.49 15.62 -12.78
CA ARG A 40 12.91 15.74 -12.43
C ARG A 40 13.55 14.38 -12.18
N TYR A 41 12.80 13.48 -11.55
CA TYR A 41 13.29 12.16 -11.17
C TYR A 41 12.86 11.12 -12.20
N ALA A 42 13.81 10.27 -12.55
CA ALA A 42 13.64 9.15 -13.47
C ALA A 42 14.54 8.02 -12.99
N CYS A 43 14.06 6.78 -13.01
CA CYS A 43 14.83 5.66 -12.49
C CYS A 43 16.13 5.39 -13.26
N THR A 44 16.22 5.88 -14.49
CA THR A 44 17.44 5.83 -15.32
C THR A 44 18.50 6.87 -14.92
N SER A 45 18.16 7.87 -14.10
CA SER A 45 19.06 8.97 -13.73
C SER A 45 19.94 8.70 -12.49
N HIS A 46 19.89 7.47 -11.94
CA HIS A 46 20.55 7.05 -10.70
C HIS A 46 20.14 7.80 -9.42
N THR A 47 19.26 8.79 -9.53
CA THR A 47 18.65 9.50 -8.40
C THR A 47 17.15 9.29 -8.46
N GLN A 48 16.60 8.64 -7.43
CA GLN A 48 15.16 8.45 -7.29
C GLN A 48 14.56 9.56 -6.43
N GLY A 49 13.28 9.84 -6.65
CA GLY A 49 12.55 10.84 -5.90
C GLY A 49 11.20 11.15 -6.54
N LEU A 50 10.42 11.99 -5.86
CA LEU A 50 9.16 12.51 -6.36
C LEU A 50 9.19 14.03 -6.24
N SER A 51 8.93 14.72 -7.35
CA SER A 51 8.87 16.18 -7.37
C SER A 51 7.52 16.68 -6.84
N PRO A 52 7.45 17.91 -6.30
CA PRO A 52 6.18 18.52 -5.95
C PRO A 52 5.22 18.53 -7.14
N GLY A 53 3.96 18.13 -6.92
CA GLY A 53 2.94 18.07 -7.98
C GLY A 53 3.11 16.92 -8.98
N CYS A 54 4.05 16.00 -8.74
CA CYS A 54 4.24 14.81 -9.56
C CYS A 54 3.79 13.54 -8.83
N TYR A 55 3.54 12.50 -9.63
CA TYR A 55 2.99 11.21 -9.22
C TYR A 55 3.81 10.08 -9.82
N ASP A 56 3.94 9.00 -9.06
CA ASP A 56 4.49 7.73 -9.52
C ASP A 56 3.33 6.75 -9.70
N THR A 57 2.86 6.65 -10.94
CA THR A 57 1.69 5.87 -11.34
C THR A 57 2.14 4.60 -12.03
N TYR A 58 1.68 3.48 -11.52
CA TYR A 58 2.02 2.16 -12.03
C TYR A 58 0.77 1.29 -12.13
N SER A 59 0.89 0.20 -12.89
CA SER A 59 -0.22 -0.73 -13.12
C SER A 59 -0.50 -1.59 -11.88
N ALA A 60 -1.76 -1.97 -11.70
CA ALA A 60 -2.21 -2.75 -10.55
C ALA A 60 -1.81 -4.24 -10.60
N ASP A 61 -1.38 -4.73 -11.77
CA ASP A 61 -0.97 -6.13 -12.01
C ASP A 61 0.52 -6.39 -11.78
N ILE A 62 1.26 -5.41 -11.27
CA ILE A 62 2.67 -5.57 -10.94
C ILE A 62 2.82 -6.49 -9.72
N ASP A 63 3.79 -7.40 -9.81
CA ASP A 63 4.07 -8.39 -8.77
C ASP A 63 4.52 -7.75 -7.43
N CYS A 64 4.49 -8.54 -6.36
CA CYS A 64 4.87 -8.15 -5.01
C CYS A 64 4.02 -7.02 -4.42
N GLN A 65 2.69 -7.08 -4.63
CA GLN A 65 1.70 -6.12 -4.10
C GLN A 65 0.40 -6.80 -3.64
N TRP A 66 0.50 -8.05 -3.19
CA TRP A 66 -0.63 -8.89 -2.84
C TRP A 66 -0.39 -9.58 -1.49
N ILE A 67 -1.46 -10.16 -0.94
CA ILE A 67 -1.44 -10.97 0.28
C ILE A 67 -1.80 -12.39 -0.14
N ASP A 68 -0.97 -13.38 0.22
CA ASP A 68 -1.35 -14.78 0.04
C ASP A 68 -2.43 -15.14 1.06
N ILE A 69 -3.60 -15.56 0.58
CA ILE A 69 -4.71 -15.98 1.44
C ILE A 69 -5.15 -17.41 1.13
N THR A 70 -4.27 -18.22 0.52
CA THR A 70 -4.57 -19.60 0.09
C THR A 70 -5.14 -20.44 1.23
N ASP A 71 -4.59 -20.32 2.44
CA ASP A 71 -4.99 -21.11 3.61
C ASP A 71 -5.96 -20.38 4.56
N VAL A 72 -6.43 -19.18 4.18
CA VAL A 72 -7.37 -18.41 4.99
C VAL A 72 -8.79 -18.95 4.77
N GLN A 73 -9.55 -19.17 5.84
CA GLN A 73 -10.92 -19.65 5.73
C GLN A 73 -11.89 -18.53 5.31
N PRO A 74 -13.01 -18.83 4.62
CA PRO A 74 -14.06 -17.85 4.37
C PRO A 74 -14.54 -17.19 5.67
N GLY A 75 -14.77 -15.87 5.65
CA GLY A 75 -15.06 -15.13 6.86
C GLY A 75 -15.11 -13.61 6.70
N ARG A 76 -15.06 -12.92 7.83
CA ARG A 76 -14.95 -11.46 7.92
C ARG A 76 -13.61 -11.11 8.52
N TYR A 77 -12.89 -10.22 7.85
CA TYR A 77 -11.56 -9.79 8.20
C TYR A 77 -11.47 -8.28 8.14
N ILE A 78 -10.36 -7.74 8.64
CA ILE A 78 -9.97 -6.36 8.43
C ILE A 78 -8.66 -6.36 7.65
N LEU A 79 -8.64 -5.68 6.51
CA LEU A 79 -7.39 -5.32 5.84
C LEU A 79 -6.84 -4.08 6.53
N LYS A 80 -5.64 -4.19 7.10
CA LYS A 80 -4.87 -3.07 7.63
C LYS A 80 -3.71 -2.79 6.69
N VAL A 81 -3.68 -1.60 6.12
CA VAL A 81 -2.57 -1.09 5.31
C VAL A 81 -1.79 -0.11 6.16
N THR A 82 -0.48 -0.30 6.27
CA THR A 82 0.43 0.65 6.91
C THR A 82 1.37 1.22 5.86
N VAL A 83 1.23 2.50 5.57
CA VAL A 83 2.08 3.23 4.62
C VAL A 83 3.38 3.64 5.32
N ASN A 84 4.49 3.54 4.60
CA ASN A 84 5.82 3.92 5.07
C ASN A 84 6.15 3.37 6.48
N PRO A 85 5.97 2.05 6.72
CA PRO A 85 6.08 1.46 8.06
C PRO A 85 7.47 1.63 8.68
N GLY A 86 8.51 1.75 7.84
CA GLY A 86 9.90 1.95 8.25
C GLY A 86 10.34 3.41 8.37
N PHE A 87 9.44 4.39 8.18
CA PHE A 87 9.77 5.83 8.20
C PHE A 87 10.92 6.20 7.25
N GLN A 88 10.99 5.52 6.10
CA GLN A 88 12.06 5.69 5.11
C GLN A 88 11.77 6.83 4.15
N VAL A 89 10.51 7.23 4.01
CA VAL A 89 10.08 8.46 3.32
C VAL A 89 9.86 9.56 4.36
N SER A 90 10.32 10.78 4.06
CA SER A 90 9.97 11.96 4.85
C SER A 90 8.54 12.38 4.57
N GLU A 91 7.74 12.52 5.61
CA GLU A 91 6.34 12.96 5.53
C GLU A 91 6.12 14.17 6.43
N SER A 92 5.17 15.05 6.07
CA SER A 92 4.79 16.19 6.90
C SER A 92 3.95 15.76 8.11
N ASP A 93 3.26 14.63 7.99
CA ASP A 93 2.40 14.05 9.00
C ASP A 93 2.51 12.52 8.87
N PHE A 94 2.81 11.84 9.97
CA PHE A 94 2.89 10.38 10.03
C PHE A 94 1.69 9.78 10.78
N SER A 95 0.79 10.61 11.31
CA SER A 95 -0.36 10.18 12.11
C SER A 95 -1.52 9.62 11.29
N ASN A 96 -1.41 9.62 9.96
CA ASN A 96 -2.45 9.22 9.01
C ASN A 96 -2.01 8.05 8.09
N ASN A 97 -0.97 7.31 8.48
CA ASN A 97 -0.37 6.26 7.65
C ASN A 97 -1.10 4.92 7.66
N ILE A 98 -2.14 4.77 8.49
CA ILE A 98 -2.85 3.49 8.62
C ILE A 98 -4.23 3.61 8.00
N VAL A 99 -4.57 2.68 7.11
CA VAL A 99 -5.92 2.50 6.58
C VAL A 99 -6.46 1.15 7.02
N ARG A 100 -7.73 1.11 7.42
CA ARG A 100 -8.44 -0.12 7.77
C ARG A 100 -9.69 -0.25 6.91
N CYS A 101 -9.89 -1.43 6.34
CA CYS A 101 -11.05 -1.76 5.52
C CYS A 101 -11.68 -3.07 5.98
N ASP A 102 -13.00 -3.17 5.91
CA ASP A 102 -13.70 -4.43 6.06
C ASP A 102 -13.46 -5.32 4.84
N VAL A 103 -13.19 -6.61 5.09
CA VAL A 103 -13.06 -7.63 4.06
C VAL A 103 -14.05 -8.74 4.32
N HIS A 104 -14.92 -9.00 3.35
CA HIS A 104 -15.73 -10.21 3.33
C HIS A 104 -15.16 -11.21 2.33
N TYR A 105 -14.64 -12.32 2.83
CA TYR A 105 -14.06 -13.37 2.01
C TYR A 105 -15.00 -14.59 1.95
N THR A 106 -15.33 -15.00 0.73
CA THR A 106 -16.29 -16.09 0.45
C THR A 106 -15.61 -17.42 0.13
N GLY A 107 -14.28 -17.46 0.06
CA GLY A 107 -13.50 -18.60 -0.46
C GLY A 107 -13.11 -18.44 -1.93
N ASN A 108 -13.89 -17.68 -2.71
CA ASN A 108 -13.62 -17.45 -4.13
C ASN A 108 -13.46 -15.96 -4.45
N TYR A 109 -14.11 -15.10 -3.67
CA TYR A 109 -14.10 -13.65 -3.84
C TYR A 109 -13.86 -12.97 -2.50
N ALA A 110 -13.03 -11.93 -2.52
CA ALA A 110 -12.88 -10.98 -1.44
C ALA A 110 -13.52 -9.66 -1.85
N HIS A 111 -14.43 -9.15 -1.01
CA HIS A 111 -15.02 -7.83 -1.18
C HIS A 111 -14.46 -6.91 -0.09
N VAL A 112 -13.89 -5.78 -0.51
CA VAL A 112 -13.30 -4.77 0.37
C VAL A 112 -14.21 -3.56 0.41
N SER A 113 -14.53 -3.07 1.61
CA SER A 113 -15.42 -1.91 1.80
C SER A 113 -15.11 -1.16 3.09
N GLY A 114 -15.71 0.02 3.28
CA GLY A 114 -15.63 0.74 4.55
C GLY A 114 -14.22 1.22 4.91
N CYS A 115 -13.37 1.46 3.90
CA CYS A 115 -12.00 1.89 4.13
C CYS A 115 -11.94 3.27 4.78
N THR A 116 -11.24 3.37 5.91
CA THR A 116 -11.02 4.63 6.61
C THR A 116 -9.58 4.73 7.09
N VAL A 117 -9.02 5.94 7.05
CA VAL A 117 -7.76 6.26 7.74
C VAL A 117 -8.01 6.14 9.24
N SER A 118 -7.14 5.39 9.92
CA SER A 118 -7.13 5.26 11.38
C SER A 118 -5.85 5.90 11.94
N PRO A 119 -5.94 6.63 13.08
CA PRO A 119 -4.76 7.12 13.79
C PRO A 119 -3.81 6.01 14.27
#